data_AF-A0A2N1UGM0-F1
#
_entry.id   AF-A0A2N1UGM0-F1
#
_cell.length_a   1.000
_cell.length_b   1.000
_cell.length_c   1.000
_cell.angle_alpha   90.00
_cell.angle_beta   90.00
_cell.angle_gamma   90.00
#
_symmetry.space_group_name_H-M   'P 1'
#
loop_
_entity.id
_entity.type
_entity.pdbx_description
1 polymer ?
#
loop_
_entity_poly.entity_id
_entity_poly.type
_entity_poly.pdbx_seq_one_letter_code
_entity_poly.pdbx_strand_id
1 'polypeptide(L)'
;MSRGYIQVYTGNGKGKTTAALGLALRAAGAGLKVFIAQFIKKQKCSEHRIIRERLNDLITVKQYGEGFILKRDITPSDRQAAQKGLLEIREIIKSNEYNMLILDEVNVAVHYKLVSLDDLLDLMESKPEGVELIITGRYAQQEVISRADLVTEMKEIRHYGEKGVKARKGTEY
;
A
#
# COMPACT_ATOMS: atom_id res chain seq x y z
N MET A 1 9.68 -17.64 4.68
CA MET A 1 8.61 -17.75 5.70
C MET A 1 7.80 -18.99 5.37
N SER A 2 7.37 -19.79 6.36
CA SER A 2 6.57 -21.00 6.09
C SER A 2 5.13 -20.67 5.68
N ARG A 3 4.55 -19.59 6.24
CA ARG A 3 3.24 -19.05 5.88
C ARG A 3 3.27 -17.53 6.01
N GLY A 4 2.75 -16.83 5.00
CA GLY A 4 2.49 -15.39 5.00
C GLY A 4 1.00 -15.11 5.15
N TYR A 5 0.68 -14.00 5.81
CA TYR A 5 -0.67 -13.60 6.15
C TYR A 5 -1.10 -12.33 5.40
N ILE A 6 -2.38 -12.00 5.51
CA ILE A 6 -2.97 -10.79 4.96
C ILE A 6 -3.24 -9.80 6.10
N GLN A 7 -2.63 -8.62 5.99
CA GLN A 7 -2.80 -7.54 6.97
C GLN A 7 -3.49 -6.34 6.33
N VAL A 8 -4.48 -5.77 7.00
CA VAL A 8 -5.19 -4.56 6.57
C VAL A 8 -4.95 -3.43 7.57
N TYR A 9 -4.35 -2.34 7.11
CA TYR A 9 -4.19 -1.11 7.90
C TYR A 9 -5.12 -0.02 7.36
N THR A 10 -6.23 0.21 8.07
CA THR A 10 -7.28 1.15 7.65
C THR A 10 -7.59 2.21 8.72
N GLY A 11 -8.71 2.92 8.58
CA GLY A 11 -9.14 3.98 9.49
C GLY A 11 -8.68 5.38 9.09
N ASN A 12 -9.25 6.38 9.74
CA ASN A 12 -9.07 7.80 9.38
C ASN A 12 -7.80 8.44 9.95
N GLY A 13 -7.18 7.84 10.95
CA GLY A 13 -5.97 8.35 11.60
C GLY A 13 -4.71 8.21 10.75
N LYS A 14 -3.74 9.08 11.05
CA LYS A 14 -2.37 8.99 10.51
C LYS A 14 -1.68 7.72 11.01
N GLY A 15 -0.98 7.04 10.12
CA GLY A 15 -0.05 5.96 10.50
C GLY A 15 -0.01 4.75 9.56
N LYS A 16 -1.01 4.58 8.68
CA LYS A 16 -1.23 3.33 7.91
C LYS A 16 -0.02 2.99 7.04
N THR A 17 0.34 3.90 6.13
CA THR A 17 1.53 3.77 5.29
C THR A 17 2.81 3.68 6.11
N THR A 18 2.96 4.47 7.19
CA THR A 18 4.20 4.44 7.99
C THR A 18 4.38 3.13 8.75
N ALA A 19 3.29 2.50 9.20
CA ALA A 19 3.32 1.17 9.81
C ALA A 19 3.72 0.10 8.78
N ALA A 20 3.16 0.17 7.57
CA ALA A 20 3.54 -0.71 6.46
C ALA A 20 5.02 -0.54 6.07
N LEU A 21 5.52 0.69 5.98
CA LEU A 21 6.93 0.98 5.73
C LEU A 21 7.84 0.50 6.87
N GLY A 22 7.41 0.64 8.13
CA GLY A 22 8.13 0.10 9.28
C GLY A 22 8.24 -1.43 9.24
N LEU A 23 7.17 -2.11 8.82
CA LEU A 23 7.18 -3.56 8.61
C LEU A 23 8.09 -3.95 7.43
N ALA A 24 8.07 -3.20 6.32
CA ALA A 24 8.99 -3.39 5.20
C ALA A 24 10.45 -3.29 5.63
N LEU A 25 10.78 -2.28 6.44
CA LEU A 25 12.13 -2.11 6.99
C LEU A 25 12.53 -3.29 7.89
N ARG A 26 11.61 -3.79 8.72
CA ARG A 26 11.85 -4.99 9.54
C ARG A 26 12.12 -6.23 8.68
N ALA A 27 11.32 -6.44 7.63
CA ALA A 27 11.50 -7.55 6.71
C ALA A 27 12.85 -7.46 5.97
N ALA A 28 13.20 -6.28 5.44
CA ALA A 28 14.49 -6.04 4.81
C ALA A 28 15.66 -6.25 5.79
N GLY A 29 15.54 -5.82 7.04
CA GLY A 29 16.53 -6.08 8.09
C GLY A 29 16.75 -7.57 8.38
N ALA A 30 15.77 -8.42 8.06
CA ALA A 30 15.86 -9.88 8.12
C ALA A 30 16.34 -10.52 6.79
N GLY A 31 16.77 -9.71 5.81
CA GLY A 31 17.21 -10.18 4.50
C GLY A 31 16.08 -10.57 3.54
N LEU A 32 14.83 -10.22 3.87
CA LEU A 32 13.66 -10.54 3.03
C LEU A 32 13.42 -9.46 1.99
N LYS A 33 12.95 -9.87 0.81
CA LYS A 33 12.60 -8.97 -0.28
C LYS A 33 11.17 -8.45 -0.15
N VAL A 34 10.99 -7.16 -0.33
CA VAL A 34 9.71 -6.44 -0.22
C VAL A 34 9.41 -5.70 -1.51
N PHE A 35 8.18 -5.84 -2.00
CA PHE A 35 7.66 -5.02 -3.09
C PHE A 35 6.56 -4.08 -2.58
N ILE A 36 6.68 -2.79 -2.87
CA ILE A 36 5.72 -1.77 -2.46
C ILE A 36 5.08 -1.16 -3.70
N ALA A 37 3.79 -1.44 -3.89
CA ALA A 37 2.93 -0.81 -4.88
C ALA A 37 2.18 0.36 -4.24
N GLN A 38 2.46 1.59 -4.66
CA GLN A 38 1.75 2.77 -4.20
C GLN A 38 0.68 3.18 -5.20
N PHE A 39 -0.58 3.00 -4.86
CA PHE A 39 -1.70 3.48 -5.65
C PHE A 39 -1.95 4.97 -5.36
N ILE A 40 -2.55 5.69 -6.32
CA ILE A 40 -2.93 7.11 -6.25
C ILE A 40 -1.73 8.09 -6.18
N LYS A 41 -0.65 7.73 -5.48
CA LYS A 41 0.53 8.58 -5.28
C LYS A 41 1.34 8.73 -6.57
N LYS A 42 1.72 9.97 -6.87
CA LYS A 42 2.74 10.36 -7.88
C LYS A 42 3.91 11.14 -7.28
N GLN A 43 3.73 11.65 -6.06
CA GLN A 43 4.73 12.48 -5.39
C GLN A 43 5.90 11.61 -4.92
N LYS A 44 7.12 12.13 -5.05
CA LYS A 44 8.31 11.58 -4.40
C LYS A 44 8.26 11.92 -2.91
N CYS A 45 8.30 10.89 -2.08
CA CYS A 45 8.38 10.98 -0.64
C CYS A 45 9.79 10.60 -0.16
N SER A 46 10.11 10.94 1.08
CA SER A 46 11.44 10.79 1.66
C SER A 46 11.89 9.34 1.75
N GLU A 47 10.96 8.39 1.93
CA GLU A 47 11.25 6.96 1.91
C GLU A 47 11.80 6.47 0.57
N HIS A 48 11.39 7.07 -0.56
CA HIS A 48 11.87 6.65 -1.89
C HIS A 48 13.37 6.89 -2.05
N ARG A 49 13.88 7.96 -1.45
CA ARG A 49 15.30 8.32 -1.52
C ARG A 49 16.15 7.26 -0.83
N ILE A 50 15.83 6.94 0.43
CA ILE A 50 16.62 5.98 1.21
C ILE A 50 16.50 4.57 0.64
N ILE A 51 15.31 4.19 0.13
CA ILE A 51 15.12 2.89 -0.50
C ILE A 51 16.01 2.78 -1.74
N ARG A 52 15.96 3.75 -2.65
CA ARG A 52 16.79 3.74 -3.86
C ARG A 52 18.29 3.75 -3.57
N GLU A 53 18.73 4.53 -2.57
CA GLU A 53 20.15 4.75 -2.30
C GLU A 53 20.78 3.66 -1.43
N ARG A 54 20.00 2.94 -0.61
CA ARG A 54 20.55 2.04 0.41
C ARG A 54 19.83 0.70 0.60
N LEU A 55 18.59 0.55 0.11
CA LEU A 55 17.79 -0.66 0.33
C LEU A 55 17.26 -1.25 -0.99
N ASN A 56 17.79 -0.84 -2.14
CA ASN A 56 17.27 -1.20 -3.47
C ASN A 56 17.40 -2.72 -3.78
N ASP A 57 18.35 -3.40 -3.14
CA ASP A 57 18.51 -4.85 -3.27
C ASP A 57 17.42 -5.66 -2.53
N LEU A 58 16.73 -5.02 -1.57
CA LEU A 58 15.76 -5.65 -0.67
C LEU A 58 14.35 -5.07 -0.81
N ILE A 59 14.21 -3.79 -1.14
CA ILE A 59 12.93 -3.10 -1.24
C ILE A 59 12.80 -2.46 -2.61
N THR A 60 11.80 -2.90 -3.36
CA THR A 60 11.38 -2.26 -4.62
C THR A 60 10.12 -1.45 -4.38
N VAL A 61 10.08 -0.21 -4.88
CA VAL A 61 8.89 0.65 -4.82
C VAL A 61 8.48 1.05 -6.24
N LYS A 62 7.19 0.88 -6.55
CA LYS A 62 6.57 1.38 -7.78
C LYS A 62 5.32 2.19 -7.46
N GLN A 63 5.13 3.27 -8.22
CA GLN A 63 3.98 4.17 -8.09
C GLN A 63 3.02 3.96 -9.27
N TYR A 64 1.75 3.75 -8.95
CA TYR A 64 0.66 3.43 -9.88
C TYR A 64 -0.47 4.44 -9.77
N GLY A 65 -0.13 5.72 -9.64
CA GLY A 65 -1.10 6.80 -9.53
C GLY A 65 -0.65 8.08 -10.21
N GLU A 66 -1.63 8.91 -10.54
CA GLU A 66 -1.40 10.21 -11.20
C GLU A 66 -1.46 11.40 -10.22
N GLY A 67 -1.47 11.14 -8.91
CA GLY A 67 -1.48 12.15 -7.85
C GLY A 67 -2.79 12.18 -7.05
N PHE A 68 -2.93 13.19 -6.19
CA PHE A 68 -4.07 13.31 -5.27
C PHE A 68 -5.41 13.45 -5.99
N ILE A 69 -6.10 12.32 -6.19
CA ILE A 69 -7.46 12.25 -6.75
C ILE A 69 -8.51 12.89 -5.82
N LEU A 70 -8.20 13.10 -4.54
CA LEU A 70 -9.15 13.69 -3.57
C LEU A 70 -9.51 15.16 -3.84
N LYS A 71 -8.79 15.84 -4.74
CA LYS A 71 -8.96 17.27 -5.03
C LYS A 71 -9.42 17.57 -6.45
N ARG A 72 -9.73 16.54 -7.25
CA ARG A 72 -10.16 16.67 -8.64
C ARG A 72 -10.98 15.48 -9.10
N ASP A 73 -11.64 15.61 -10.24
CA ASP A 73 -12.31 14.49 -10.88
C ASP A 73 -11.33 13.42 -11.33
N ILE A 74 -11.81 12.17 -11.31
CA ILE A 74 -11.08 11.00 -11.80
C ILE A 74 -11.00 11.07 -13.31
N THR A 75 -9.78 10.98 -13.84
CA THR A 75 -9.51 10.97 -15.27
C THR A 75 -9.35 9.54 -15.80
N PRO A 76 -9.48 9.32 -17.11
CA PRO A 76 -9.14 8.03 -17.73
C PRO A 76 -7.69 7.59 -17.43
N SER A 77 -6.76 8.53 -17.32
CA SER A 77 -5.36 8.24 -16.99
C SER A 77 -5.19 7.66 -15.58
N ASP A 78 -5.99 8.11 -14.61
CA ASP A 78 -5.97 7.53 -13.25
C ASP A 78 -6.36 6.04 -13.28
N ARG A 79 -7.41 5.72 -14.05
CA ARG A 79 -7.87 4.33 -14.21
C ARG A 79 -6.81 3.49 -14.89
N GLN A 80 -6.22 4.00 -15.97
CA GLN A 80 -5.17 3.28 -16.71
C GLN A 80 -3.94 3.01 -15.82
N ALA A 81 -3.50 3.99 -15.02
CA ALA A 81 -2.37 3.83 -14.12
C ALA A 81 -2.65 2.75 -13.05
N ALA A 82 -3.83 2.76 -12.44
CA ALA A 82 -4.23 1.77 -11.44
C ALA A 82 -4.35 0.36 -12.04
N GLN A 83 -4.96 0.23 -13.22
CA GLN A 83 -5.12 -1.05 -13.93
C GLN A 83 -3.77 -1.63 -14.36
N LYS A 84 -2.85 -0.80 -14.86
CA LYS A 84 -1.48 -1.22 -15.15
C LYS A 84 -0.78 -1.75 -13.90
N GLY A 85 -0.94 -1.07 -12.77
CA GLY A 85 -0.40 -1.52 -11.49
C GLY A 85 -0.93 -2.88 -11.08
N LEU A 86 -2.25 -3.07 -11.16
CA LEU A 86 -2.88 -4.35 -10.84
C LEU A 86 -2.34 -5.50 -11.69
N LEU A 87 -2.23 -5.31 -13.00
CA LEU A 87 -1.68 -6.32 -13.91
C LEU A 87 -0.25 -6.71 -13.52
N GLU A 88 0.59 -5.72 -13.25
CA GLU A 88 1.98 -5.97 -12.85
C GLU A 88 2.07 -6.69 -11.49
N ILE A 89 1.25 -6.28 -10.52
CA ILE A 89 1.19 -6.90 -9.19
C ILE A 89 0.74 -8.36 -9.27
N ARG A 90 -0.21 -8.70 -10.16
CA ARG A 90 -0.65 -10.09 -10.38
C ARG A 90 0.48 -10.99 -10.89
N GLU A 91 1.42 -10.44 -11.67
CA GLU A 91 2.62 -11.18 -12.10
C GLU A 91 3.65 -11.26 -10.97
N ILE A 92 3.91 -10.14 -10.29
CA ILE A 92 4.90 -10.07 -9.19
C ILE A 92 4.54 -10.98 -8.03
N ILE A 93 3.26 -11.03 -7.64
CA ILE A 93 2.84 -11.87 -6.50
C ILE A 93 3.08 -13.36 -6.79
N LYS A 94 3.03 -13.77 -8.07
CA LYS A 94 3.22 -15.17 -8.50
C LYS A 94 4.68 -15.53 -8.76
N SER A 95 5.57 -14.55 -8.92
CA SER A 95 6.98 -14.82 -9.24
C SER A 95 7.76 -15.45 -8.08
N ASN A 96 7.22 -15.37 -6.85
CA ASN A 96 7.91 -15.74 -5.60
C ASN A 96 9.25 -15.01 -5.38
N GLU A 97 9.50 -13.91 -6.10
CA GLU A 97 10.71 -13.11 -5.94
C GLU A 97 10.71 -12.31 -4.62
N TYR A 98 9.52 -11.95 -4.15
CA TYR A 98 9.32 -11.15 -2.94
C TYR A 98 8.66 -11.97 -1.85
N ASN A 99 9.08 -11.73 -0.61
CA ASN A 99 8.49 -12.34 0.58
C ASN A 99 7.31 -11.53 1.12
N MET A 100 7.25 -10.24 0.79
CA MET A 100 6.21 -9.33 1.25
C MET A 100 5.79 -8.38 0.13
N LEU A 101 4.48 -8.24 -0.08
CA LEU A 101 3.88 -7.25 -0.96
C LEU A 101 3.08 -6.25 -0.15
N ILE A 102 3.29 -4.96 -0.41
CA ILE A 102 2.54 -3.86 0.21
C ILE A 102 1.76 -3.13 -0.88
N LEU A 103 0.43 -3.17 -0.78
CA LEU A 103 -0.51 -2.45 -1.63
C LEU A 103 -0.96 -1.19 -0.90
N ASP A 104 -0.15 -0.15 -1.01
CA ASP A 104 -0.37 1.11 -0.29
C ASP A 104 -1.45 1.95 -0.98
N GLU A 105 -2.45 2.39 -0.20
CA GLU A 105 -3.64 3.13 -0.62
C GLU A 105 -4.57 2.38 -1.60
N VAL A 106 -4.46 1.06 -1.73
CA VAL A 106 -5.32 0.27 -2.63
C VAL A 106 -6.79 0.29 -2.20
N ASN A 107 -7.08 0.36 -0.89
CA ASN A 107 -8.46 0.50 -0.40
C ASN A 107 -9.13 1.78 -0.93
N VAL A 108 -8.35 2.87 -1.02
CA VAL A 108 -8.83 4.13 -1.56
C VAL A 108 -9.03 4.00 -3.07
N ALA A 109 -8.13 3.30 -3.77
CA ALA A 109 -8.28 3.03 -5.21
C ALA A 109 -9.55 2.21 -5.51
N VAL A 110 -9.90 1.24 -4.67
CA VAL A 110 -11.15 0.48 -4.75
C VAL A 110 -12.36 1.36 -4.47
N HIS A 111 -12.32 2.17 -3.41
CA HIS A 111 -13.40 3.09 -3.07
C HIS A 111 -13.76 4.05 -4.23
N TYR A 112 -12.74 4.56 -4.94
CA TYR A 112 -12.90 5.42 -6.11
C TYR A 112 -13.08 4.66 -7.43
N LYS A 113 -13.27 3.33 -7.40
CA LYS A 113 -13.49 2.47 -8.58
C LYS A 113 -12.37 2.55 -9.62
N LEU A 114 -11.13 2.79 -9.18
CA LEU A 114 -9.94 2.70 -10.03
C LEU A 114 -9.46 1.25 -10.18
N VAL A 115 -9.59 0.50 -9.09
CA VAL A 115 -9.43 -0.95 -8.99
C VAL A 115 -10.80 -1.52 -8.61
N SER A 116 -11.21 -2.65 -9.19
CA SER A 116 -12.47 -3.28 -8.78
C SER A 116 -12.29 -3.98 -7.42
N LEU A 117 -13.38 -4.15 -6.67
CA LEU A 117 -13.31 -4.92 -5.42
C LEU A 117 -12.93 -6.38 -5.72
N ASP A 118 -13.55 -6.97 -6.73
CA ASP A 118 -13.30 -8.36 -7.14
C ASP A 118 -11.83 -8.58 -7.49
N ASP A 119 -11.19 -7.64 -8.19
CA ASP A 119 -9.77 -7.71 -8.51
C ASP A 119 -8.88 -7.80 -7.25
N LEU A 120 -9.22 -7.04 -6.20
CA LEU A 120 -8.48 -7.07 -4.94
C LEU A 120 -8.72 -8.38 -4.19
N LEU A 121 -9.97 -8.86 -4.17
CA LEU A 121 -10.31 -10.13 -3.53
C LEU A 121 -9.63 -11.32 -4.23
N ASP A 122 -9.61 -11.33 -5.55
CA ASP A 122 -8.89 -12.34 -6.35
C ASP A 122 -7.39 -12.33 -6.06
N LEU A 123 -6.80 -11.16 -5.88
CA LEU A 123 -5.39 -11.03 -5.54
C LEU A 123 -5.08 -11.56 -4.13
N MET A 124 -5.98 -11.30 -3.17
CA MET A 124 -5.88 -11.85 -1.81
C MET A 124 -5.94 -13.38 -1.81
N GLU A 125 -6.85 -13.96 -2.60
CA GLU A 125 -7.03 -15.42 -2.70
C GLU A 125 -5.87 -16.10 -3.45
N SER A 126 -5.37 -15.47 -4.51
CA SER A 126 -4.32 -16.04 -5.36
C SER A 126 -2.89 -15.82 -4.85
N LYS A 127 -2.70 -15.15 -3.72
CA LYS A 127 -1.37 -14.94 -3.16
C LYS A 127 -0.71 -16.29 -2.82
N PRO A 128 0.59 -16.49 -3.08
CA PRO A 128 1.28 -17.69 -2.62
C PRO A 128 1.30 -17.81 -1.09
N GLU A 129 1.33 -19.05 -0.59
CA GLU A 129 1.28 -19.35 0.85
C GLU A 129 2.40 -18.64 1.63
N GLY A 130 3.62 -18.56 1.07
CA GLY A 130 4.79 -17.96 1.73
C GLY A 130 4.90 -16.44 1.63
N VAL A 131 3.95 -15.75 0.99
CA VAL A 131 3.99 -14.30 0.75
C VAL A 131 3.07 -13.58 1.74
N GLU A 132 3.63 -12.60 2.45
CA GLU A 132 2.89 -11.67 3.30
C GLU A 132 2.28 -10.55 2.45
N LEU A 133 1.00 -10.24 2.63
CA LEU A 133 0.28 -9.22 1.86
C LEU A 133 -0.26 -8.12 2.79
N ILE A 134 0.20 -6.89 2.61
CA ILE A 134 -0.23 -5.74 3.41
C ILE A 134 -1.07 -4.84 2.52
N ILE A 135 -2.27 -4.52 2.96
CA ILE A 135 -3.24 -3.65 2.28
C ILE A 135 -3.42 -2.41 3.14
N THR A 136 -3.22 -1.23 2.56
CA THR A 136 -3.44 0.03 3.29
C THR A 136 -4.47 0.92 2.62
N GLY A 137 -4.97 1.87 3.42
CA GLY A 137 -5.81 2.96 2.95
C GLY A 137 -7.11 3.06 3.73
N ARG A 138 -7.75 4.23 3.63
CA ARG A 138 -9.09 4.44 4.20
C ARG A 138 -10.12 3.59 3.45
N TYR A 139 -11.30 3.43 4.04
CA TYR A 139 -12.46 2.82 3.38
C TYR A 139 -12.24 1.35 2.96
N ALA A 140 -11.54 0.57 3.79
CA ALA A 140 -11.48 -0.88 3.57
C ALA A 140 -12.90 -1.45 3.56
N GLN A 141 -13.25 -2.15 2.47
CA GLN A 141 -14.55 -2.79 2.32
C GLN A 141 -14.67 -3.99 3.27
N GLN A 142 -15.89 -4.33 3.68
CA GLN A 142 -16.13 -5.39 4.66
C GLN A 142 -15.61 -6.75 4.18
N GLU A 143 -15.69 -7.00 2.88
CA GLU A 143 -15.23 -8.21 2.20
C GLU A 143 -13.69 -8.36 2.25
N VAL A 144 -12.97 -7.24 2.26
CA VAL A 144 -11.50 -7.20 2.43
C VAL A 144 -11.15 -7.44 3.89
N ILE A 145 -11.87 -6.78 4.81
CA ILE A 145 -11.69 -6.94 6.26
C ILE A 145 -11.92 -8.41 6.67
N SER A 146 -12.98 -9.04 6.18
CA SER A 146 -13.36 -10.40 6.55
C SER A 146 -12.39 -11.48 6.07
N ARG A 147 -11.57 -11.17 5.05
CA ARG A 147 -10.57 -12.09 4.47
C ARG A 147 -9.15 -11.84 4.99
N ALA A 148 -8.94 -10.77 5.76
CA ALA A 148 -7.65 -10.46 6.33
C ALA A 148 -7.43 -11.26 7.62
N ASP A 149 -6.20 -11.73 7.83
CA ASP A 149 -5.81 -12.42 9.07
C ASP A 149 -5.56 -11.42 10.21
N LEU A 150 -5.20 -10.18 9.88
CA LEU A 150 -4.99 -9.10 10.83
C LEU A 150 -5.58 -7.80 10.29
N VAL A 151 -6.38 -7.11 11.11
CA VAL A 151 -6.93 -5.79 10.77
C VAL A 151 -6.60 -4.80 11.88
N THR A 152 -6.00 -3.67 11.51
CA THR A 152 -5.78 -2.55 12.42
C THR A 152 -6.51 -1.32 11.89
N GLU A 153 -7.43 -0.80 12.70
CA GLU A 153 -8.06 0.49 12.48
C GLU A 153 -7.26 1.60 13.19
N MET A 154 -6.65 2.48 12.41
CA MET A 154 -6.07 3.70 12.94
C MET A 154 -7.16 4.74 13.11
N LYS A 155 -7.66 4.87 14.34
CA LYS A 155 -8.65 5.89 14.70
C LYS A 155 -7.95 7.23 14.95
N GLU A 156 -8.47 8.29 14.35
CA GLU A 156 -7.99 9.66 14.63
C GLU A 156 -8.55 10.13 15.97
N ILE A 157 -7.72 10.09 17.03
CA ILE A 157 -8.07 10.61 18.36
C ILE A 157 -7.78 12.12 18.44
N ARG A 158 -6.69 12.56 17.80
CA ARG A 158 -6.30 13.96 17.65
C ARG A 158 -5.27 14.08 16.52
N HIS A 159 -5.34 15.14 15.73
CA HIS A 159 -4.35 15.44 14.71
C HIS A 159 -3.88 16.90 14.76
N TYR A 160 -2.58 17.18 14.68
CA TYR A 160 -2.07 18.57 14.71
C TYR A 160 -2.50 19.40 13.50
N GLY A 161 -2.97 18.77 12.43
CA GLY A 161 -3.62 19.45 11.31
C GLY A 161 -4.87 20.24 11.72
N GLU A 162 -5.59 19.83 12.77
CA GLU A 162 -6.72 20.57 13.34
C GLU A 162 -6.28 21.94 13.88
N LYS A 163 -5.00 22.07 14.27
CA LYS A 163 -4.39 23.33 14.71
C LYS A 163 -3.72 24.11 13.56
N GLY A 164 -3.98 23.73 12.31
CA GLY A 164 -3.42 24.38 11.12
C GLY A 164 -1.96 24.02 10.81
N VAL A 165 -1.38 23.01 11.48
CA VAL A 165 -0.02 22.56 11.17
C VAL A 165 0.00 21.91 9.77
N LYS A 166 0.80 22.50 8.87
CA LYS A 166 1.00 22.00 7.50
C LYS A 166 1.86 20.74 7.47
N ALA A 167 1.81 20.02 6.35
CA ALA A 167 2.66 18.85 6.11
C ALA A 167 4.15 19.22 6.11
N ARG A 168 4.99 18.36 6.71
CA ARG A 168 6.42 18.56 6.92
C ARG A 168 7.23 17.40 6.37
N LYS A 169 8.40 17.75 5.81
CA LYS A 169 9.38 16.79 5.33
C LYS A 169 9.91 15.92 6.48
N GLY A 170 9.99 14.61 6.27
CA GLY A 170 10.40 13.62 7.25
C GLY A 170 9.30 13.23 8.26
N THR A 171 8.07 13.71 8.09
CA THR A 171 6.94 13.33 8.97
C THR A 171 5.65 13.03 8.20
N GLU A 172 5.29 13.85 7.22
CA GLU A 172 4.15 13.64 6.32
C GLU A 172 4.57 13.16 4.93
N TYR A 173 5.75 13.59 4.46
CA TYR A 173 6.33 13.24 3.15
C TYR A 173 7.86 13.28 3.19
#